data_AF-A0A949GII1-F1
#
_entry.id   AF-A0A949GII1-F1
#
_cell.length_a   1.000
_cell.length_b   1.000
_cell.length_c   1.000
_cell.angle_alpha   90.00
_cell.angle_beta   90.00
_cell.angle_gamma   90.00
#
_symmetry.space_group_name_H-M   'P 1'
#
loop_
_entity.id
_entity.type
_entity.pdbx_description
1 polymer ?
#
loop_
_entity_poly.entity_id
_entity_poly.type
_entity_poly.pdbx_seq_one_letter_code
_entity_poly.pdbx_strand_id
1 'polypeptide(L)'
;TLLSEALRLDPMFLEKAFKVGVTVATPTSMMALLRTIGYIFTRNKLAENADEIQKVASTFLKNITLLHSKIVAVGKAISQTSKAYEDLVPTAEKTVLAPARRIHNLGVTGDKDKLAIEYPEAPGAVRDLKNAELESVDDYIDAEEVDER
;
A
#
# COMPACT_ATOMS: atom_id res chain seq x y z
N THR A 1 42.21 39.86 -22.00
CA THR A 1 42.27 38.81 -20.95
C THR A 1 43.65 38.18 -20.98
N LEU A 2 44.16 37.68 -19.85
CA LEU A 2 45.52 37.10 -19.78
C LEU A 2 45.75 35.99 -20.82
N LEU A 3 44.74 35.15 -21.08
CA LEU A 3 44.81 34.10 -22.10
C LEU A 3 44.94 34.67 -23.53
N SER A 4 44.19 35.72 -23.86
CA SER A 4 44.25 36.33 -25.20
C SER A 4 45.59 37.01 -25.46
N GLU A 5 46.23 37.55 -24.43
CA GLU A 5 47.56 38.15 -24.56
C GLU A 5 48.66 37.07 -24.64
N ALA A 6 48.51 35.97 -23.88
CA ALA A 6 49.39 34.80 -24.00
C ALA A 6 49.33 34.17 -25.40
N LEU A 7 48.14 34.08 -26.01
CA LEU A 7 47.94 33.58 -27.38
C LEU A 7 48.51 34.49 -28.47
N ARG A 8 48.62 35.79 -28.21
CA ARG A 8 49.27 36.74 -29.14
C ARG A 8 50.79 36.57 -29.14
N LEU A 9 51.38 36.23 -27.99
CA LEU A 9 52.82 36.00 -27.84
C LEU A 9 53.24 34.60 -28.31
N ASP A 10 52.44 33.58 -28.01
CA ASP A 10 52.63 32.21 -28.51
C ASP A 10 51.30 31.64 -29.04
N PRO A 11 51.09 31.66 -30.37
CA PRO A 11 49.88 31.12 -31.00
C PRO A 11 49.71 29.61 -30.79
N MET A 12 50.80 28.87 -30.53
CA MET A 12 50.76 27.41 -30.32
C MET A 12 50.62 27.02 -28.84
N PHE A 13 50.45 27.99 -27.94
CA PHE A 13 50.39 27.77 -26.49
C PHE A 13 49.33 26.72 -26.08
N LEU A 14 48.12 26.81 -26.65
CA LEU A 14 47.04 25.87 -26.35
C LEU A 14 47.36 24.44 -26.80
N GLU A 15 47.94 24.28 -28.00
CA GLU A 15 48.30 22.96 -28.52
C GLU A 15 49.39 22.29 -27.68
N LYS A 16 50.39 23.07 -27.23
CA LYS A 16 51.43 22.59 -26.30
C LYS A 16 50.83 22.16 -24.96
N ALA A 17 49.90 22.94 -24.41
CA ALA A 17 49.23 22.61 -23.16
C ALA A 17 48.41 21.31 -23.28
N PHE A 18 47.65 21.15 -24.37
CA PHE A 18 46.89 19.92 -24.61
C PHE A 18 47.77 18.69 -24.80
N LYS A 19 48.94 18.82 -25.45
CA LYS A 19 49.90 17.72 -25.62
C LYS A 19 50.43 17.15 -24.30
N VAL A 20 50.48 17.97 -23.24
CA VAL A 20 50.88 17.53 -21.89
C VAL A 20 49.69 17.26 -20.96
N GLY A 21 48.47 17.21 -21.50
CA GLY A 21 47.25 16.95 -20.72
C GLY A 21 46.80 18.12 -19.84
N VAL A 22 47.29 19.34 -20.09
CA VAL A 22 46.94 20.54 -19.32
C VAL A 22 45.93 21.38 -20.10
N THR A 23 44.73 21.54 -19.57
CA THR A 23 43.69 22.40 -20.16
C THR A 23 43.72 23.77 -19.51
N VAL A 24 43.95 24.82 -20.31
CA VAL A 24 43.95 26.20 -19.83
C VAL A 24 42.51 26.67 -19.66
N ALA A 25 42.08 26.80 -18.41
CA ALA A 25 40.73 27.25 -18.08
C ALA A 25 40.70 28.78 -17.87
N THR A 26 39.80 29.45 -18.59
CA THR A 26 39.31 30.79 -18.19
C THR A 26 38.27 30.65 -17.09
N PRO A 27 38.06 31.68 -16.23
CA PRO A 27 37.02 31.64 -15.20
C PRO A 27 35.65 31.23 -15.75
N THR A 28 35.30 31.68 -16.95
CA THR A 28 34.05 31.31 -17.64
C THR A 28 34.00 29.82 -18.00
N SER A 29 35.07 29.26 -18.57
CA SER A 29 35.10 27.83 -18.90
C SER A 29 35.10 26.92 -17.66
N MET A 30 35.76 27.34 -16.56
CA MET A 30 35.71 26.60 -15.30
C MET A 30 34.29 26.61 -14.72
N MET A 31 33.64 27.78 -14.70
CA MET A 31 32.27 27.90 -14.24
C MET A 31 31.30 27.06 -15.08
N ALA A 32 31.50 27.00 -16.40
CA ALA A 32 30.71 26.16 -17.30
C ALA A 32 30.87 24.67 -16.98
N LEU A 33 32.11 24.18 -16.79
CA LEU A 33 32.36 22.78 -16.44
C LEU A 33 31.78 22.40 -15.07
N LEU A 34 31.96 23.26 -14.05
CA LEU A 34 31.40 23.04 -12.71
C LEU A 34 29.87 23.00 -12.74
N ARG A 35 29.23 23.87 -13.54
CA ARG A 35 27.78 23.86 -13.75
C ARG A 35 27.33 22.55 -14.39
N THR A 36 28.03 22.07 -15.42
CA THR A 36 27.75 20.77 -16.04
C THR A 36 27.88 19.61 -15.05
N ILE A 37 28.94 19.60 -14.23
CA ILE A 37 29.14 18.58 -13.19
C ILE A 37 28.01 18.64 -12.15
N GLY A 38 27.60 19.83 -11.71
CA GLY A 38 26.47 20.02 -10.79
C GLY A 38 25.14 19.47 -11.36
N TYR A 39 24.88 19.69 -12.65
CA TYR A 39 23.72 19.11 -13.32
C TYR A 39 23.79 17.57 -13.40
N ILE A 40 24.97 17.00 -13.65
CA ILE A 40 25.17 15.54 -13.69
C ILE A 40 24.89 14.90 -12.32
N PHE A 41 25.39 15.48 -11.22
CA PHE A 41 25.10 14.97 -9.87
C PHE A 41 23.61 15.03 -9.50
N THR A 42 22.90 16.07 -9.95
CA THR A 42 21.46 16.20 -9.74
C THR A 42 20.68 15.13 -10.52
N ARG A 43 21.13 14.80 -11.74
CA ARG A 43 20.53 13.78 -12.60
C ARG A 43 20.79 12.35 -12.10
N ASN A 44 21.98 12.07 -11.58
CA ASN A 44 22.32 10.75 -11.02
C ASN A 44 21.48 10.42 -9.78
N LYS A 45 21.21 11.40 -8.91
CA LYS A 45 20.34 11.21 -7.73
C LYS A 45 18.90 10.81 -8.12
N LEU A 46 18.41 11.25 -9.28
CA LEU A 46 17.07 10.89 -9.75
C LEU A 46 17.01 9.45 -10.29
N ALA A 47 18.06 9.00 -10.97
CA ALA A 47 18.15 7.66 -11.53
C ALA A 47 18.37 6.58 -10.45
N GLU A 48 19.16 6.88 -9.41
CA GLU A 48 19.41 5.95 -8.29
C GLU A 48 18.14 5.72 -7.43
N ASN A 49 17.26 6.71 -7.35
CA ASN A 49 16.01 6.59 -6.59
C ASN A 49 14.97 5.67 -7.25
N ALA A 50 15.00 5.49 -8.57
CA ALA A 50 13.96 4.74 -9.28
C ALA A 50 13.98 3.23 -8.94
N ASP A 51 15.18 2.64 -8.86
CA ASP A 51 15.34 1.22 -8.52
C ASP A 51 14.94 0.93 -7.07
N GLU A 52 15.31 1.81 -6.14
CA GLU A 52 14.90 1.72 -4.75
C GLU A 52 13.37 1.85 -4.59
N ILE A 53 12.76 2.82 -5.29
CA ILE A 53 11.30 2.99 -5.31
C ILE A 53 10.61 1.74 -5.84
N GLN A 54 11.09 1.17 -6.95
CA GLN A 54 10.53 -0.06 -7.53
C GLN A 54 10.62 -1.24 -6.55
N LYS A 55 11.76 -1.40 -5.87
CA LYS A 55 11.95 -2.46 -4.88
C LYS A 55 11.02 -2.31 -3.69
N VAL A 56 10.88 -1.10 -3.14
CA VAL A 56 9.95 -0.80 -2.04
C VAL A 56 8.51 -1.02 -2.46
N ALA A 57 8.11 -0.52 -3.64
CA ALA A 57 6.77 -0.69 -4.19
C ALA A 57 6.41 -2.18 -4.38
N SER A 58 7.33 -2.97 -4.93
CA SER A 58 7.11 -4.41 -5.12
C SER A 58 6.91 -5.16 -3.80
N THR A 59 7.66 -4.78 -2.77
CA THR A 59 7.56 -5.38 -1.43
C THR A 59 6.25 -4.97 -0.76
N PHE A 60 5.88 -3.70 -0.88
CA PHE A 60 4.63 -3.17 -0.37
C PHE A 60 3.41 -3.88 -0.99
N LEU A 61 3.40 -4.05 -2.31
CA LEU A 61 2.31 -4.72 -3.01
C LEU A 61 2.16 -6.18 -2.55
N LYS A 62 3.28 -6.91 -2.40
CA LYS A 62 3.28 -8.27 -1.83
C LYS A 62 2.66 -8.32 -0.43
N ASN A 63 3.02 -7.35 0.42
CA ASN A 63 2.49 -7.27 1.78
C ASN A 63 0.99 -6.95 1.80
N ILE A 64 0.51 -6.07 0.90
CA ILE A 64 -0.92 -5.80 0.72
C ILE A 64 -1.67 -7.07 0.32
N THR A 65 -1.16 -7.82 -0.66
CA THR A 65 -1.80 -9.07 -1.11
C THR A 65 -1.89 -10.08 0.03
N LEU A 66 -0.84 -10.23 0.82
CA LEU A 66 -0.83 -11.10 2.00
C LEU A 66 -1.86 -10.66 3.03
N LEU A 67 -1.89 -9.36 3.36
CA LEU A 67 -2.86 -8.78 4.29
C LEU A 67 -4.30 -9.01 3.82
N HIS A 68 -4.58 -8.75 2.55
CA HIS A 68 -5.88 -8.96 1.95
C HIS A 68 -6.33 -10.43 2.09
N SER A 69 -5.44 -11.39 1.81
CA SER A 69 -5.74 -12.81 2.00
C SER A 69 -6.12 -13.14 3.45
N LYS A 70 -5.44 -12.56 4.44
CA LYS A 70 -5.79 -12.73 5.86
C LYS A 70 -7.13 -12.10 6.20
N ILE A 71 -7.41 -10.91 5.69
CA ILE A 71 -8.70 -10.23 5.88
C ILE A 71 -9.85 -11.08 5.34
N VAL A 72 -9.72 -11.64 4.14
CA VAL A 72 -10.72 -12.52 3.53
C VAL A 72 -10.93 -13.78 4.39
N ALA A 73 -9.86 -14.39 4.88
CA ALA A 73 -9.96 -15.56 5.75
C ALA A 73 -10.71 -15.27 7.06
N VAL A 74 -10.41 -14.13 7.70
CA VAL A 74 -11.09 -13.67 8.91
C VAL A 74 -12.57 -13.37 8.63
N GLY A 75 -12.88 -12.67 7.54
CA GLY A 75 -14.25 -12.37 7.14
C GLY A 75 -15.08 -13.63 6.94
N LYS A 76 -14.49 -14.67 6.32
CA LYS A 76 -15.16 -15.98 6.17
C LYS A 76 -15.43 -16.65 7.51
N ALA A 77 -14.47 -16.65 8.44
CA ALA A 77 -14.64 -17.21 9.77
C ALA A 77 -15.75 -16.49 10.55
N ILE A 78 -15.77 -15.16 10.53
CA ILE A 78 -16.80 -14.35 11.19
C ILE A 78 -18.19 -14.63 10.59
N SER A 79 -18.29 -14.70 9.25
CA SER A 79 -19.57 -15.02 8.59
C SER A 79 -20.07 -16.42 8.97
N GLN A 80 -19.18 -17.40 9.08
CA GLN A 80 -19.53 -18.74 9.56
C GLN A 80 -20.00 -18.73 11.02
N THR A 81 -19.32 -17.98 11.89
CA THR A 81 -19.73 -17.82 13.29
C THR A 81 -21.09 -17.13 13.41
N SER A 82 -21.35 -16.08 12.61
CA SER A 82 -22.66 -15.40 12.58
C SER A 82 -23.77 -16.37 12.22
N LYS A 83 -23.58 -17.16 11.15
CA LYS A 83 -24.57 -18.18 10.73
C LYS A 83 -24.81 -19.22 11.81
N ALA A 84 -23.75 -19.74 12.42
CA ALA A 84 -23.87 -20.72 13.51
C ALA A 84 -24.62 -20.13 14.72
N TYR A 85 -24.43 -18.84 15.00
CA TYR A 85 -25.15 -18.15 16.05
C TYR A 85 -26.63 -17.94 15.69
N GLU A 86 -26.92 -17.49 14.46
CA GLU A 86 -28.28 -17.33 13.92
C GLU A 86 -29.06 -18.64 13.95
N ASP A 87 -28.41 -19.79 13.71
CA ASP A 87 -29.00 -21.13 13.81
C ASP A 87 -29.17 -21.62 15.27
N LEU A 88 -28.28 -21.18 16.18
CA LEU A 88 -28.33 -21.55 17.60
C LEU A 88 -29.55 -20.96 18.29
N VAL A 89 -29.89 -19.69 18.02
CA VAL A 89 -31.02 -18.99 18.66
C VAL A 89 -32.37 -19.75 18.51
N PRO A 90 -32.85 -20.07 17.29
CA PRO A 90 -34.12 -20.78 17.12
C PRO A 90 -34.05 -22.22 17.65
N THR A 91 -32.86 -22.83 17.64
CA THR A 91 -32.64 -24.16 18.22
C THR A 91 -32.81 -24.13 19.74
N ALA A 92 -32.19 -23.16 20.43
CA ALA A 92 -32.33 -22.97 21.87
C ALA A 92 -33.77 -22.66 22.28
N GLU A 93 -34.49 -21.84 21.50
CA GLU A 93 -35.91 -21.56 21.73
C GLU A 93 -36.78 -22.81 21.66
N LYS A 94 -36.59 -23.64 20.63
CA LYS A 94 -37.40 -24.86 20.42
C LYS A 94 -37.06 -25.98 21.40
N THR A 95 -35.77 -26.18 21.69
CA THR A 95 -35.30 -27.34 22.47
C THR A 95 -35.28 -27.09 23.97
N VAL A 96 -35.07 -25.85 24.41
CA VAL A 96 -34.95 -25.53 25.84
C VAL A 96 -36.13 -24.64 26.28
N LEU A 97 -36.36 -23.51 25.61
CA LEU A 97 -37.30 -22.50 26.10
C LEU A 97 -38.77 -22.98 26.04
N ALA A 98 -39.20 -23.56 24.93
CA ALA A 98 -40.57 -24.04 24.77
C ALA A 98 -40.91 -25.20 25.73
N PRO A 99 -40.05 -26.22 25.92
CA PRO A 99 -40.24 -27.24 26.94
C PRO A 99 -40.19 -26.68 28.37
N ALA A 100 -39.25 -25.78 28.69
CA ALA A 100 -39.16 -25.14 30.00
C ALA A 100 -40.45 -24.38 30.36
N ARG A 101 -41.00 -23.61 29.41
CA ARG A 101 -42.31 -22.92 29.57
C ARG A 101 -43.45 -23.91 29.78
N ARG A 102 -43.49 -25.03 29.05
CA ARG A 102 -44.51 -26.07 29.24
C ARG A 102 -44.42 -26.72 30.62
N ILE A 103 -43.21 -27.06 31.08
CA ILE A 103 -42.97 -27.64 32.42
C ILE A 103 -43.43 -26.68 33.51
N HIS A 104 -43.09 -25.39 33.39
CA HIS A 104 -43.56 -24.35 34.29
C HIS A 104 -45.10 -24.26 34.33
N ASN A 105 -45.76 -24.31 33.17
CA ASN A 105 -47.23 -24.24 33.08
C ASN A 105 -47.93 -25.50 33.62
N LEU A 106 -47.26 -26.66 33.62
CA LEU A 106 -47.78 -27.92 34.17
C LEU A 106 -47.64 -28.02 35.71
N GLY A 107 -47.13 -26.98 36.37
CA GLY A 107 -47.08 -26.91 37.83
C GLY A 107 -46.09 -27.87 38.48
N VAL A 108 -45.14 -28.42 37.71
CA VAL A 108 -44.09 -29.29 38.25
C VAL A 108 -43.19 -28.47 39.18
N THR A 109 -43.07 -28.89 40.44
CA THR A 109 -42.20 -28.29 41.46
C THR A 109 -40.74 -28.63 41.18
N GLY A 110 -40.19 -28.07 40.12
CA GLY A 110 -38.76 -27.93 39.89
C GLY A 110 -38.27 -26.54 40.35
N ASP A 111 -36.98 -26.43 40.61
CA ASP A 111 -36.27 -25.20 40.95
C ASP A 111 -36.51 -24.12 39.88
N LYS A 112 -37.49 -23.24 40.11
CA LYS A 112 -38.01 -22.28 39.11
C LYS A 112 -36.94 -21.32 38.60
N ASP A 113 -35.94 -21.04 39.43
CA ASP A 113 -34.82 -20.14 39.11
C ASP A 113 -33.86 -20.74 38.07
N LYS A 114 -33.82 -22.06 37.90
CA LYS A 114 -32.98 -22.72 36.87
C LYS A 114 -33.64 -22.81 35.50
N LEU A 115 -34.95 -22.59 35.42
CA LEU A 115 -35.73 -22.63 34.17
C LEU A 115 -35.81 -21.25 33.50
N ALA A 116 -35.49 -20.18 34.22
CA ALA A 116 -35.44 -18.80 33.73
C ALA A 116 -34.03 -18.42 33.25
N ILE A 117 -33.46 -19.20 32.34
CA ILE A 117 -32.17 -18.85 31.73
C ILE A 117 -32.42 -17.74 30.70
N GLU A 118 -32.13 -16.49 31.08
CA GLU A 118 -31.98 -15.38 30.14
C GLU A 118 -30.71 -15.63 29.32
N TYR A 119 -30.88 -15.94 28.04
CA TYR A 119 -29.76 -15.98 27.11
C TYR A 119 -29.42 -14.55 26.70
N PRO A 120 -28.12 -14.23 26.53
CA PRO A 120 -27.71 -12.90 26.08
C PRO A 120 -28.39 -12.57 24.74
N GLU A 121 -28.88 -11.34 24.62
CA GLU A 121 -29.46 -10.83 23.37
C GLU A 121 -28.51 -11.10 22.21
N ALA A 122 -29.08 -11.45 21.05
CA ALA A 122 -28.32 -11.68 19.83
C ALA A 122 -27.34 -10.51 19.61
N PRO A 123 -26.06 -10.77 19.28
CA PRO A 123 -25.13 -9.71 18.93
C PRO A 123 -25.80 -8.92 17.80
N GLY A 124 -25.94 -7.61 18.02
CA GLY A 124 -26.70 -6.73 17.13
C GLY A 124 -26.27 -6.92 15.67
N ALA A 125 -27.25 -6.84 14.76
CA ALA A 125 -27.11 -7.13 13.34
C ALA A 125 -25.71 -6.77 12.82
N VAL A 126 -24.94 -7.80 12.45
CA VAL A 126 -23.60 -7.61 11.88
C VAL A 126 -23.79 -6.81 10.61
N ARG A 127 -23.30 -5.56 10.60
CA ARG A 127 -23.38 -4.70 9.43
C ARG A 127 -22.60 -5.38 8.29
N ASP A 128 -23.32 -5.91 7.31
CA ASP A 128 -22.73 -6.44 6.09
C ASP A 128 -21.82 -5.35 5.49
N LEU A 129 -20.53 -5.66 5.35
CA LEU A 129 -19.59 -4.84 4.60
C LEU A 129 -19.92 -5.02 3.11
N LYS A 130 -21.02 -4.42 2.67
CA LYS A 130 -21.24 -4.15 1.24
C LYS A 130 -20.31 -3.00 0.87
N ASN A 131 -19.17 -3.33 0.27
CA ASN A 131 -18.37 -2.36 -0.46
C ASN A 131 -19.17 -1.92 -1.69
N ALA A 132 -19.98 -0.86 -1.54
CA ALA A 132 -20.69 -0.22 -2.65
C ALA A 132 -19.73 0.39 -3.69
N GLU A 133 -18.43 0.47 -3.38
CA GLU A 133 -17.40 1.12 -4.21
C GLU A 133 -16.53 0.15 -5.03
N LEU A 134 -16.78 -1.17 -4.97
CA LEU A 134 -16.06 -2.16 -5.81
C LEU A 134 -16.80 -2.51 -7.12
N GLU A 135 -17.97 -1.93 -7.37
CA GLU A 135 -18.71 -2.11 -8.64
C GLU A 135 -18.30 -1.11 -9.73
N SER A 136 -17.43 -0.12 -9.45
CA SER A 136 -16.81 0.70 -10.49
C SER A 136 -15.63 -0.06 -11.11
N VAL A 137 -15.95 -1.00 -12.00
CA VAL A 137 -15.01 -1.74 -12.84
C VAL A 137 -14.28 -0.83 -13.85
N ASP A 138 -14.63 0.46 -13.92
CA ASP A 138 -14.23 1.37 -15.00
C ASP A 138 -13.04 2.29 -14.68
N ASP A 139 -12.39 2.19 -13.51
CA ASP A 139 -11.27 3.08 -13.14
C ASP A 139 -9.89 2.38 -13.23
N TYR A 140 -9.70 1.58 -14.30
CA TYR A 140 -8.35 1.20 -14.70
C TYR A 140 -7.68 2.41 -15.36
N ILE A 141 -6.50 2.79 -14.88
CA ILE A 141 -5.65 3.78 -15.54
C ILE A 141 -5.27 3.22 -16.91
N ASP A 142 -5.83 3.78 -17.98
CA ASP A 142 -5.35 3.59 -19.35
C ASP A 142 -3.92 4.15 -19.42
N ALA A 143 -2.94 3.26 -19.28
CA ALA A 143 -1.57 3.58 -19.64
C ALA A 143 -1.53 3.63 -21.18
N GLU A 144 -1.60 4.84 -21.76
CA GLU A 144 -1.29 5.04 -23.17
C GLU A 144 0.11 4.50 -23.45
N GLU A 145 0.18 3.46 -24.28
CA GLU A 145 1.42 2.95 -24.82
C GLU A 145 1.96 4.01 -25.81
N VAL A 146 2.97 4.75 -25.38
CA VAL A 146 3.64 5.75 -26.23
C VAL A 146 4.45 5.00 -27.29
N ASP A 147 3.88 4.86 -28.49
CA ASP A 147 4.55 4.30 -29.65
C ASP A 147 5.59 5.31 -30.16
N GLU A 148 6.87 5.04 -29.88
CA GLU A 148 7.99 5.85 -30.37
C GLU A 148 8.13 5.65 -31.90
N ARG A 149 7.95 6.74 -32.67
CA ARG A 149 8.40 6.85 -34.05
C ARG A 149 9.57 7.82 -34.17
#